data_AF-A0A016UZ29-F1
#
_entry.id   AF-A0A016UZ29-F1
#
_cell.length_a   1.000
_cell.length_b   1.000
_cell.length_c   1.000
_cell.angle_alpha   90.00
_cell.angle_beta   90.00
_cell.angle_gamma   90.00
#
_symmetry.space_group_name_H-M   'P 1'
#
loop_
_entity.id
_entity.type
_entity.pdbx_description
1 polymer ?
#
loop_
_entity_poly.entity_id
_entity_poly.type
_entity_poly.pdbx_seq_one_letter_code
_entity_poly.pdbx_strand_id
1 'polypeptide(L)'
;MKPQHNASIFSKEHVSTRNRRNKNIYIELICKEAEIAFYYTKYYEEIMFNTKKPTDMTHTTAIAAVSAAVSCKASAIVLITTTGSTAALCSRYRPPVPVISISRDDRVARQLHLYRSVFPLHWSKPRLDDWKEDVEQRIEYGVSAGKKRGVIKKGDMLIVVTGWHQGAGFTNTIRVIVAS
;
A
#
# COMPACT_ATOMS: atom_id res chain seq x y z
N MET A 1 -6.37 14.87 18.63
CA MET A 1 -5.91 13.92 17.57
C MET A 1 -4.85 13.03 18.18
N LYS A 2 -5.09 11.72 18.36
CA LYS A 2 -4.05 10.81 18.87
C LYS A 2 -2.95 10.63 17.80
N PRO A 3 -1.66 10.56 18.17
CA PRO A 3 -0.59 10.30 17.22
C PRO A 3 -0.81 8.94 16.54
N GLN A 4 -0.70 8.90 15.21
CA GLN A 4 -0.76 7.65 14.46
C GLN A 4 0.65 7.08 14.34
N HIS A 5 0.92 5.96 15.02
CA HIS A 5 2.17 5.22 14.86
C HIS A 5 2.12 4.41 13.57
N ASN A 6 3.00 4.73 12.60
CA ASN A 6 3.12 4.00 11.34
C ASN A 6 4.33 3.06 11.30
N ALA A 7 5.34 3.30 12.14
CA ALA A 7 6.58 2.53 12.21
C ALA A 7 7.10 2.48 13.65
N SER A 8 7.75 1.38 14.00
CA SER A 8 8.46 1.19 15.26
C SER A 8 9.96 1.40 15.04
N ILE A 9 10.61 2.25 15.83
CA ILE A 9 12.03 2.64 15.68
C ILE A 9 12.86 2.12 16.86
N PHE A 10 14.05 1.57 16.57
CA PHE A 10 15.06 1.27 17.59
C PHE A 10 16.03 2.44 17.78
N SER A 11 16.34 2.80 19.03
CA SER A 11 17.34 3.85 19.35
C SER A 11 18.78 3.30 19.38
N LYS A 12 19.76 4.20 19.31
CA LYS A 12 21.21 3.89 19.25
C LYS A 12 21.76 3.18 20.50
N GLU A 13 21.12 3.28 21.67
CA GLU A 13 21.55 2.57 22.88
C GLU A 13 21.49 1.03 22.72
N HIS A 14 20.76 0.55 21.71
CA HIS A 14 20.61 -0.87 21.40
C HIS A 14 21.66 -1.40 20.40
N VAL A 15 22.66 -0.59 20.03
CA VAL A 15 23.67 -0.95 19.00
C VAL A 15 24.70 -1.97 19.53
N SER A 16 24.91 -2.05 20.84
CA SER A 16 25.69 -3.13 21.45
C SER A 16 24.77 -4.33 21.72
N THR A 17 25.03 -5.46 21.05
CA THR A 17 24.92 -6.86 21.55
C THR A 17 24.57 -7.83 20.43
N ARG A 18 25.20 -9.01 20.52
CA ARG A 18 25.10 -10.27 19.75
C ARG A 18 23.69 -10.76 19.32
N ASN A 19 22.61 -10.05 19.65
CA ASN A 19 21.22 -10.56 19.64
C ASN A 19 20.24 -9.77 18.74
N ARG A 20 20.74 -9.01 17.75
CA ARG A 20 19.90 -8.17 16.86
C ARG A 20 18.84 -8.95 16.07
N ARG A 21 19.17 -10.16 15.58
CA ARG A 21 18.22 -10.97 14.79
C ARG A 21 16.99 -11.37 15.59
N ASN A 22 17.18 -11.83 16.82
CA ASN A 22 16.05 -12.23 17.68
C ASN A 22 15.17 -11.04 18.05
N LYS A 23 15.75 -9.87 18.34
CA LYS A 23 14.98 -8.64 18.64
C LYS A 23 14.06 -8.22 17.48
N ASN A 24 14.52 -8.32 16.24
CA ASN A 24 13.69 -8.01 15.08
C ASN A 24 12.50 -8.98 14.92
N ILE A 25 12.73 -10.27 15.15
CA ILE A 25 11.68 -11.31 15.09
C ILE A 25 10.59 -11.03 16.14
N TYR A 26 10.96 -10.63 17.35
CA TYR A 26 9.97 -10.29 18.39
C TYR A 26 9.10 -9.09 18.02
N ILE A 27 9.69 -8.02 17.48
CA ILE A 27 8.90 -6.85 17.06
C ILE A 27 7.98 -7.22 15.88
N GLU A 28 8.47 -7.97 14.92
CA GLU A 28 7.64 -8.43 13.79
C GLU A 28 6.42 -9.21 14.28
N LEU A 29 6.62 -10.15 15.22
CA LEU A 29 5.53 -10.91 15.81
C LEU A 29 4.54 -10.01 16.55
N ILE A 30 5.03 -9.12 17.42
CA ILE A 30 4.16 -8.20 18.17
C ILE A 30 3.37 -7.30 17.24
N CYS A 31 4.01 -6.75 16.20
CA CYS A 31 3.34 -5.91 15.20
C CYS A 31 2.26 -6.70 14.45
N LYS A 32 2.53 -7.96 14.09
CA LYS A 32 1.56 -8.83 13.41
C LYS A 32 0.34 -9.12 14.28
N GLU A 33 0.55 -9.48 15.54
CA GLU A 33 -0.55 -9.72 16.49
C GLU A 33 -1.35 -8.44 16.76
N ALA A 34 -0.67 -7.30 16.94
CA ALA A 34 -1.31 -6.00 17.10
C ALA A 34 -2.10 -5.58 15.85
N GLU A 35 -1.65 -5.99 14.67
CA GLU A 35 -2.35 -5.73 13.42
C GLU A 35 -3.63 -6.53 13.30
N ILE A 36 -3.62 -7.81 13.71
CA ILE A 36 -4.81 -8.68 13.75
C ILE A 36 -5.85 -8.16 14.75
N ALA A 37 -5.40 -7.66 15.91
CA ALA A 37 -6.28 -7.11 16.94
C ALA A 37 -6.86 -5.72 16.60
N PHE A 38 -6.44 -5.10 15.50
CA PHE A 38 -6.85 -3.74 15.15
C PHE A 38 -8.30 -3.71 14.62
N TYR A 39 -9.13 -2.82 15.20
CA TYR A 39 -10.52 -2.69 14.76
C TYR A 39 -10.65 -1.78 13.51
N TYR A 40 -10.37 -2.37 12.34
CA TYR A 40 -10.36 -1.68 11.05
C TYR A 40 -11.66 -0.93 10.72
N THR A 41 -12.82 -1.57 10.88
CA THR A 41 -14.13 -0.98 10.55
C THR A 41 -14.37 0.32 11.32
N LYS A 42 -14.23 0.27 12.65
CA LYS A 42 -14.43 1.44 13.51
C LYS A 42 -13.46 2.57 13.17
N TYR A 43 -12.19 2.25 12.95
CA TYR A 43 -11.20 3.27 12.57
C TYR A 43 -11.54 3.91 11.22
N TYR A 44 -11.97 3.11 10.24
CA TYR A 44 -12.37 3.61 8.92
C TYR A 44 -13.59 4.54 9.02
N GLU A 45 -14.59 4.19 9.82
CA GLU A 45 -15.77 5.04 10.08
C GLU A 45 -15.38 6.38 10.72
N GLU A 46 -14.54 6.36 11.76
CA GLU A 46 -14.07 7.56 12.45
C GLU A 46 -13.28 8.48 11.52
N ILE A 47 -12.38 7.93 10.70
CA ILE A 47 -11.57 8.76 9.80
C ILE A 47 -12.39 9.30 8.63
N MET A 48 -13.36 8.54 8.13
CA MET A 48 -14.29 8.98 7.08
C MET A 48 -15.19 10.11 7.58
N PHE A 49 -15.68 10.02 8.82
CA PHE A 49 -16.47 11.08 9.45
C PHE A 49 -15.69 12.39 9.58
N ASN A 50 -14.40 12.30 9.94
CA ASN A 50 -13.52 13.47 10.12
C ASN A 50 -12.87 13.97 8.83
N THR A 51 -13.11 13.33 7.68
CA THR A 51 -12.53 13.75 6.41
C THR A 51 -13.31 14.93 5.83
N LYS A 52 -12.62 16.07 5.65
CA LYS A 52 -13.20 17.26 5.01
C LYS A 52 -13.62 16.95 3.58
N LYS A 53 -14.86 17.31 3.23
CA LYS A 53 -15.43 17.18 1.88
C LYS A 53 -15.58 18.58 1.24
N PRO A 54 -15.49 18.69 -0.11
CA PRO A 54 -15.17 17.63 -1.05
C PRO A 54 -13.69 17.25 -1.02
N THR A 55 -13.39 15.99 -1.31
CA THR A 55 -12.03 15.48 -1.48
C THR A 55 -11.56 15.70 -2.91
N ASP A 56 -10.24 15.86 -3.11
CA ASP A 56 -9.65 15.88 -4.45
C ASP A 56 -9.77 14.51 -5.12
N MET A 57 -9.48 14.46 -6.42
CA MET A 57 -9.60 13.24 -7.23
C MET A 57 -8.78 12.08 -6.66
N THR A 58 -7.48 12.29 -6.36
CA THR A 58 -6.59 11.22 -5.88
C THR A 58 -7.04 10.71 -4.51
N HIS A 59 -7.46 11.61 -3.62
CA HIS A 59 -7.99 11.24 -2.31
C HIS A 59 -9.31 10.48 -2.40
N THR A 60 -10.23 10.90 -3.26
CA THR A 60 -11.50 10.20 -3.51
C THR A 60 -11.25 8.80 -4.05
N THR A 61 -10.31 8.64 -4.99
CA THR A 61 -9.89 7.34 -5.53
C THR A 61 -9.27 6.45 -4.46
N ALA A 62 -8.45 7.00 -3.56
CA ALA A 62 -7.87 6.23 -2.46
C ALA A 62 -8.95 5.70 -1.50
N ILE A 63 -9.93 6.53 -1.13
CA ILE A 63 -11.09 6.13 -0.32
C ILE A 63 -11.85 5.00 -1.02
N ALA A 64 -12.21 5.19 -2.29
CA ALA A 64 -12.95 4.21 -3.07
C ALA A 64 -12.19 2.89 -3.22
N ALA A 65 -10.86 2.92 -3.38
CA ALA A 65 -10.03 1.72 -3.46
C ALA A 65 -10.03 0.92 -2.16
N VAL A 66 -9.90 1.60 -1.00
CA VAL A 66 -9.96 0.95 0.32
C VAL A 66 -11.36 0.37 0.57
N SER A 67 -12.40 1.14 0.26
CA SER A 67 -13.78 0.67 0.34
C SER A 67 -14.01 -0.57 -0.53
N ALA A 68 -13.59 -0.54 -1.80
CA ALA A 68 -13.74 -1.66 -2.72
C ALA A 68 -12.98 -2.91 -2.25
N ALA A 69 -11.78 -2.74 -1.70
CA ALA A 69 -10.99 -3.85 -1.18
C ALA A 69 -11.72 -4.59 -0.05
N VAL A 70 -12.38 -3.84 0.85
CA VAL A 70 -13.21 -4.42 1.91
C VAL A 70 -14.44 -5.11 1.33
N SER A 71 -15.16 -4.44 0.42
CA SER A 71 -16.40 -4.97 -0.15
C SER A 71 -16.23 -6.29 -0.91
N CYS A 72 -15.18 -6.41 -1.73
CA CYS A 72 -14.94 -7.63 -2.50
C CYS A 72 -14.02 -8.63 -1.80
N LYS A 73 -13.62 -8.36 -0.54
CA LYS A 73 -12.65 -9.17 0.21
C LYS A 73 -11.36 -9.43 -0.59
N ALA A 74 -10.82 -8.37 -1.20
CA ALA A 74 -9.59 -8.46 -1.97
C ALA A 74 -8.43 -8.97 -1.10
N SER A 75 -7.43 -9.62 -1.71
CA SER A 75 -6.22 -10.02 -0.99
C SER A 75 -5.17 -8.91 -0.93
N ALA A 76 -5.18 -7.99 -1.89
CA ALA A 76 -4.28 -6.83 -1.91
C ALA A 76 -4.83 -5.67 -2.75
N ILE A 77 -4.30 -4.47 -2.48
CA ILE A 77 -4.40 -3.31 -3.36
C ILE A 77 -3.06 -3.18 -4.10
N VAL A 78 -3.07 -3.24 -5.43
CA VAL A 78 -1.90 -2.99 -6.28
C VAL A 78 -2.00 -1.57 -6.84
N LEU A 79 -1.00 -0.73 -6.57
CA LEU A 79 -1.09 0.70 -6.79
C LEU A 79 0.16 1.22 -7.50
N ILE A 80 -0.02 1.98 -8.58
CA ILE A 80 1.09 2.66 -9.26
C ILE A 80 1.17 4.10 -8.77
N THR A 81 2.37 4.57 -8.38
CA THR A 81 2.55 5.94 -7.91
C THR A 81 3.92 6.54 -8.28
N THR A 82 3.91 7.82 -8.62
CA THR A 82 5.13 8.59 -8.92
C THR A 82 5.67 9.29 -7.68
N THR A 83 4.81 9.94 -6.89
CA THR A 83 5.20 10.75 -5.71
C THR A 83 4.96 10.04 -4.37
N GLY A 84 4.23 8.92 -4.38
CA GLY A 84 3.80 8.21 -3.16
C GLY A 84 2.51 8.73 -2.55
N SER A 85 1.97 9.86 -3.01
CA SER A 85 0.79 10.51 -2.41
C SER A 85 -0.44 9.59 -2.34
N THR A 86 -0.73 8.85 -3.41
CA THR A 86 -1.86 7.90 -3.45
C THR A 86 -1.67 6.75 -2.45
N ALA A 87 -0.46 6.19 -2.34
CA ALA A 87 -0.18 5.11 -1.39
C ALA A 87 -0.30 5.59 0.06
N ALA A 88 0.20 6.81 0.34
CA ALA A 88 0.06 7.45 1.64
C ALA A 88 -1.42 7.68 2.01
N LEU A 89 -2.24 8.10 1.04
CA LEU A 89 -3.69 8.27 1.23
C LEU A 89 -4.38 6.93 1.48
N CYS A 90 -4.06 5.87 0.74
CA CYS A 90 -4.58 4.53 1.05
C CYS A 90 -4.22 4.12 2.49
N SER A 91 -2.94 4.25 2.88
CA SER A 91 -2.48 3.96 4.24
C SER A 91 -3.23 4.73 5.33
N ARG A 92 -3.60 5.99 5.08
CA ARG A 92 -4.36 6.84 6.01
C ARG A 92 -5.67 6.16 6.41
N TYR A 93 -6.38 5.56 5.45
CA TYR A 93 -7.65 4.87 5.65
C TYR A 93 -7.50 3.43 6.18
N ARG A 94 -6.27 2.97 6.44
CA ARG A 94 -5.97 1.65 7.03
C ARG A 94 -6.73 0.52 6.33
N PRO A 95 -6.44 0.22 5.06
CA PRO A 95 -6.97 -0.99 4.46
C PRO A 95 -6.59 -2.21 5.31
N PRO A 96 -7.50 -3.19 5.48
CA PRO A 96 -7.18 -4.44 6.17
C PRO A 96 -6.30 -5.37 5.32
N VAL A 97 -5.90 -4.91 4.13
CA VAL A 97 -5.12 -5.64 3.13
C VAL A 97 -3.85 -4.87 2.80
N PRO A 98 -2.77 -5.54 2.39
CA PRO A 98 -1.54 -4.88 1.97
C PRO A 98 -1.74 -4.04 0.70
N VAL A 99 -1.10 -2.87 0.69
CA VAL A 99 -1.01 -1.96 -0.46
C VAL A 99 0.35 -2.15 -1.13
N ILE A 100 0.39 -2.95 -2.18
CA ILE A 100 1.58 -3.15 -3.00
C ILE A 100 1.73 -1.93 -3.90
N SER A 101 2.64 -1.03 -3.55
CA SER A 101 2.88 0.19 -4.32
C SER A 101 4.05 0.02 -5.27
N ILE A 102 3.93 0.48 -6.51
CA ILE A 102 4.96 0.37 -7.53
C ILE A 102 5.36 1.78 -7.93
N SER A 103 6.65 2.09 -7.76
CA SER A 103 7.23 3.37 -8.17
C SER A 103 8.51 3.17 -8.95
N ARG A 104 8.77 4.08 -9.89
CA ARG A 104 10.05 4.16 -10.62
C ARG A 104 11.09 4.98 -9.86
N ASP A 105 10.66 5.79 -8.92
CA ASP A 105 11.56 6.57 -8.09
C ASP A 105 11.94 5.71 -6.87
N ASP A 106 13.22 5.36 -6.79
CA ASP A 106 13.79 4.55 -5.72
C ASP A 106 13.72 5.28 -4.37
N ARG A 107 13.78 6.63 -4.37
CA ARG A 107 13.61 7.46 -3.17
C ARG A 107 12.19 7.35 -2.64
N VAL A 108 11.20 7.44 -3.53
CA VAL A 108 9.79 7.29 -3.17
C VAL A 108 9.52 5.89 -2.65
N ALA A 109 10.02 4.85 -3.32
CA ALA A 109 9.89 3.46 -2.85
C ALA A 109 10.49 3.28 -1.44
N ARG A 110 11.64 3.90 -1.15
CA ARG A 110 12.22 3.88 0.21
C ARG A 110 11.35 4.61 1.23
N GLN A 111 10.91 5.84 0.92
CA GLN A 111 10.07 6.64 1.81
C GLN A 111 8.75 5.95 2.16
N LEU A 112 8.16 5.22 1.21
CA LEU A 112 6.87 4.56 1.39
C LEU A 112 6.87 3.45 2.45
N HIS A 113 8.04 2.94 2.87
CA HIS A 113 8.14 2.01 4.00
C HIS A 113 7.69 2.62 5.33
N LEU A 114 7.62 3.97 5.42
CA LEU A 114 7.14 4.66 6.62
C LEU A 114 5.61 4.67 6.74
N TYR A 115 4.89 4.20 5.72
CA TYR A 115 3.43 4.15 5.71
C TYR A 115 2.96 2.74 6.02
N ARG A 116 2.10 2.62 7.03
CA ARG A 116 1.54 1.33 7.44
C ARG A 116 0.75 0.70 6.29
N SER A 117 0.82 -0.63 6.21
CA SER A 117 0.17 -1.45 5.19
C SER A 117 0.75 -1.25 3.77
N VAL A 118 1.71 -0.35 3.55
CA VAL A 118 2.32 -0.14 2.24
C VAL A 118 3.55 -1.03 2.07
N PHE A 119 3.55 -1.80 0.97
CA PHE A 119 4.66 -2.63 0.53
C PHE A 119 5.21 -2.07 -0.78
N PRO A 120 6.20 -1.17 -0.72
CA PRO A 120 6.71 -0.51 -1.91
C PRO A 120 7.66 -1.41 -2.70
N LEU A 121 7.51 -1.35 -4.02
CA LEU A 121 8.32 -2.02 -5.01
C LEU A 121 8.91 -0.99 -5.96
N HIS A 122 10.22 -1.07 -6.15
CA HIS A 122 10.91 -0.27 -7.15
C HIS A 122 10.82 -0.96 -8.52
N TRP A 123 10.39 -0.22 -9.54
CA TRP A 123 10.34 -0.64 -10.94
C TRP A 123 11.46 0.05 -11.72
N SER A 124 12.52 -0.70 -12.01
CA SER A 124 13.74 -0.18 -12.64
C SER A 124 13.71 -0.15 -14.17
N LYS A 125 12.70 -0.74 -14.82
CA LYS A 125 12.64 -0.78 -16.29
C LYS A 125 12.35 0.62 -16.87
N PRO A 126 12.85 0.93 -18.09
CA PRO A 126 12.57 2.18 -18.78
C PRO A 126 11.08 2.35 -19.08
N ARG A 127 10.67 3.55 -19.49
CA ARG A 127 9.28 3.80 -19.93
C ARG A 127 9.10 3.18 -21.31
N LEU A 128 7.99 2.50 -21.53
CA LEU A 128 7.57 2.10 -22.86
C LEU A 128 6.74 3.22 -23.49
N ASP A 129 6.73 3.27 -24.83
CA ASP A 129 5.93 4.24 -25.59
C ASP A 129 4.43 3.95 -25.46
N ASP A 130 4.05 2.67 -25.43
CA ASP A 130 2.69 2.27 -25.09
C ASP A 130 2.47 2.35 -23.57
N TRP A 131 1.76 3.40 -23.15
CA TRP A 131 1.37 3.62 -21.77
C TRP A 131 0.57 2.45 -21.17
N LYS A 132 -0.32 1.81 -21.95
CA LYS A 132 -1.14 0.72 -21.45
C LYS A 132 -0.29 -0.50 -21.15
N GLU A 133 0.59 -0.86 -22.07
CA GLU A 133 1.54 -1.95 -21.87
C GLU A 133 2.47 -1.66 -20.69
N ASP A 134 2.97 -0.43 -20.57
CA ASP A 134 3.82 0.01 -19.47
C ASP A 134 3.15 -0.09 -18.09
N VAL A 135 1.85 0.24 -18.02
CA VAL A 135 1.04 0.09 -16.82
C VAL A 135 0.81 -1.38 -16.49
N GLU A 136 0.47 -2.20 -17.49
CA GLU A 136 0.16 -3.62 -17.28
C GLU A 136 1.39 -4.41 -16.83
N GLN A 137 2.58 -4.16 -17.41
CA GLN A 137 3.83 -4.78 -16.95
C GLN A 137 4.15 -4.45 -15.48
N ARG A 138 3.83 -3.22 -15.03
CA ARG A 138 4.02 -2.81 -13.64
C ARG A 138 3.02 -3.51 -12.71
N ILE A 139 1.77 -3.64 -13.12
CA ILE A 139 0.74 -4.37 -12.37
C ILE A 139 1.17 -5.84 -12.22
N GLU A 140 1.55 -6.50 -13.32
CA GLU A 140 1.99 -7.89 -13.31
C GLU A 140 3.20 -8.10 -12.39
N TYR A 141 4.15 -7.18 -12.40
CA TYR A 141 5.27 -7.19 -11.48
C TYR A 141 4.84 -7.13 -10.00
N GLY A 142 3.89 -6.25 -9.66
CA GLY A 142 3.32 -6.17 -8.31
C GLY A 142 2.60 -7.45 -7.91
N VAL A 143 1.80 -8.02 -8.81
CA VAL A 143 1.08 -9.28 -8.58
C VAL A 143 2.06 -10.44 -8.39
N SER A 144 3.07 -10.54 -9.24
CA SER A 144 4.13 -11.55 -9.15
C SER A 144 4.90 -11.44 -7.83
N ALA A 145 5.24 -10.23 -7.39
CA ALA A 145 5.85 -10.01 -6.08
C ALA A 145 4.93 -10.41 -4.92
N GLY A 146 3.63 -10.10 -4.99
CA GLY A 146 2.63 -10.51 -4.00
C GLY A 146 2.46 -12.03 -3.92
N LYS A 147 2.45 -12.72 -5.08
CA LYS A 147 2.42 -14.19 -5.16
C LYS A 147 3.65 -14.83 -4.54
N LYS A 148 4.84 -14.33 -4.87
CA LYS A 148 6.12 -14.83 -4.30
C LYS A 148 6.17 -14.71 -2.77
N ARG A 149 5.50 -13.70 -2.20
CA ARG A 149 5.40 -13.48 -0.75
C ARG A 149 4.24 -14.23 -0.09
N GLY A 150 3.43 -14.99 -0.86
CA GLY A 150 2.27 -15.72 -0.35
C GLY A 150 1.07 -14.84 0.03
N VAL A 151 1.11 -13.55 -0.31
CA VAL A 151 0.04 -12.58 -0.04
C VAL A 151 -1.10 -12.73 -1.05
N ILE A 152 -0.75 -12.97 -2.31
CA ILE A 152 -1.72 -13.13 -3.40
C ILE A 152 -1.71 -14.58 -3.85
N LYS A 153 -2.88 -15.20 -3.97
CA LYS A 153 -3.09 -16.53 -4.52
C LYS A 153 -3.85 -16.44 -5.84
N LYS A 154 -3.73 -17.48 -6.66
CA LYS A 154 -4.52 -17.61 -7.89
C LYS A 154 -6.01 -17.64 -7.53
N GLY A 155 -6.82 -16.85 -8.23
CA GLY A 155 -8.25 -16.71 -7.99
C GLY A 155 -8.63 -15.61 -6.99
N ASP A 156 -7.66 -14.97 -6.32
CA ASP A 156 -7.97 -13.87 -5.41
C ASP A 156 -8.42 -12.61 -6.16
N MET A 157 -9.34 -11.86 -5.55
CA MET A 157 -9.71 -10.52 -6.01
C MET A 157 -8.60 -9.52 -5.64
N LEU A 158 -8.27 -8.62 -6.56
CA LEU A 158 -7.31 -7.55 -6.36
C LEU A 158 -7.92 -6.21 -6.75
N ILE A 159 -7.57 -5.17 -6.01
CA ILE A 159 -7.89 -3.79 -6.39
C ILE A 159 -6.66 -3.17 -7.03
N VAL A 160 -6.77 -2.74 -8.29
CA VAL A 160 -5.73 -2.04 -9.00
C VAL A 160 -6.05 -0.55 -9.05
N VAL A 161 -5.09 0.28 -8.63
CA VAL A 161 -5.21 1.75 -8.62
C VAL A 161 -4.15 2.36 -9.52
N THR A 162 -4.59 3.09 -10.54
CA THR A 162 -3.71 3.72 -11.54
C THR A 162 -4.20 5.12 -11.93
N GLY A 163 -3.35 5.86 -12.63
CA GLY A 163 -3.77 7.06 -13.35
C GLY A 163 -4.15 6.74 -14.79
N TRP A 164 -5.08 7.51 -15.34
CA TRP A 164 -5.52 7.36 -16.73
C TRP A 164 -4.50 7.83 -17.77
N HIS A 165 -3.59 8.73 -17.40
CA HIS A 165 -2.46 9.14 -18.24
C HIS A 165 -1.15 9.26 -17.44
N GLN A 166 -0.06 9.45 -18.17
CA GLN A 166 1.27 9.64 -17.61
C GLN A 166 1.39 10.96 -16.84
N GLY A 167 1.91 10.89 -15.61
CA GLY A 167 2.17 12.07 -14.78
C GLY A 167 1.86 11.81 -13.32
N ALA A 168 2.16 12.80 -12.46
CA ALA A 168 1.74 12.79 -11.06
C ALA A 168 0.38 13.50 -10.93
N GLY A 169 -0.43 13.13 -9.93
CA GLY A 169 -1.69 13.82 -9.60
C GLY A 169 -2.94 13.33 -10.35
N PHE A 170 -2.78 12.43 -11.32
CA PHE A 170 -3.88 11.95 -12.16
C PHE A 170 -4.40 10.56 -11.76
N THR A 171 -4.25 10.19 -10.49
CA THR A 171 -4.76 8.90 -9.99
C THR A 171 -6.28 8.97 -9.91
N ASN A 172 -6.96 8.26 -10.79
CA ASN A 172 -8.42 8.33 -10.91
C ASN A 172 -9.08 7.01 -11.33
N THR A 173 -8.30 5.96 -11.57
CA THR A 173 -8.79 4.69 -12.10
C THR A 173 -8.68 3.60 -11.04
N ILE A 174 -9.78 2.88 -10.83
CA ILE A 174 -9.85 1.68 -9.99
C ILE A 174 -10.33 0.54 -10.88
N ARG A 175 -9.60 -0.58 -10.87
CA ARG A 175 -10.02 -1.83 -11.52
C ARG A 175 -10.11 -2.91 -10.45
N VAL A 176 -11.16 -3.70 -10.48
CA VAL A 176 -11.25 -4.94 -9.70
C VAL A 176 -10.88 -6.07 -10.66
N ILE A 177 -9.83 -6.83 -10.35
CA ILE A 177 -9.33 -7.93 -11.20
C ILE A 177 -9.20 -9.22 -10.40
N VAL A 178 -9.09 -10.34 -11.09
CA VAL A 178 -8.79 -11.65 -10.48
C VAL A 178 -7.32 -11.98 -10.74
N ALA A 179 -6.60 -12.41 -9.72
CA ALA A 179 -5.23 -12.88 -9.85
C ALA A 179 -5.20 -14.18 -10.67
N SER A 180 -4.46 -14.17 -11.79
CA SER A 180 -4.29 -15.31 -12.70
C SER A 180 -3.45 -16.46 -12.13
#